data_AF-A0A150JDN8-F1
#
_entry.id   AF-A0A150JDN8-F1
#
_cell.length_a   1.000
_cell.length_b   1.000
_cell.length_c   1.000
_cell.angle_alpha   90.00
_cell.angle_beta   90.00
_cell.angle_gamma   90.00
#
_symmetry.space_group_name_H-M   'P 1'
#
loop_
_entity.id
_entity.type
_entity.pdbx_description
1 polymer ?
#
loop_
_entity_poly.entity_id
_entity_poly.type
_entity_poly.pdbx_seq_one_letter_code
_entity_poly.pdbx_strand_id
1 'polypeptide(L)'
;MSSEEKECFFQILPSLIGVPYKLGGNSTNGIDCSGLIIYLYNQLGYEWFLYGDVLKKDVSAQVLLDYNSVQTTFEKLKKGDFIFFDPDNNGSIDHVVIFDYIKDGEI
;
A
#
# COMPACT_ATOMS: atom_id res chain seq x y z
N MET A 1 7.40 -9.48 -1.44
CA MET A 1 7.06 -9.63 -0.02
C MET A 1 6.88 -11.11 0.31
N SER A 2 7.55 -11.62 1.32
CA SER A 2 7.40 -12.98 1.83
C SER A 2 6.10 -13.14 2.63
N SER A 3 5.71 -14.38 2.93
CA SER A 3 4.51 -14.65 3.74
C SER A 3 4.62 -14.08 5.16
N GLU A 4 5.82 -14.09 5.74
CA GLU A 4 6.10 -13.57 7.08
C GLU A 4 5.96 -12.05 7.13
N GLU A 5 6.44 -11.35 6.11
CA GLU A 5 6.27 -9.91 5.98
C GLU A 5 4.80 -9.52 5.84
N LYS A 6 4.02 -10.31 5.07
CA LYS A 6 2.56 -10.10 4.96
C LYS A 6 1.89 -10.27 6.32
N GLU A 7 2.23 -11.31 7.06
CA GLU A 7 1.67 -11.55 8.40
C GLU A 7 1.95 -10.38 9.35
N CYS A 8 3.17 -9.84 9.31
CA CYS A 8 3.53 -8.66 10.10
C CYS A 8 2.64 -7.44 9.75
N PHE A 9 2.33 -7.21 8.48
CA PHE A 9 1.39 -6.14 8.09
C PHE A 9 0.04 -6.30 8.81
N PHE A 10 -0.54 -7.50 8.79
CA PHE A 10 -1.85 -7.76 9.40
C PHE A 10 -1.83 -7.76 10.93
N GLN A 11 -0.67 -7.91 11.56
CA GLN A 11 -0.51 -7.69 13.00
C GLN A 11 -0.48 -6.20 13.37
N ILE A 12 0.05 -5.36 12.49
CA ILE A 12 0.17 -3.91 12.71
C ILE A 12 -1.12 -3.17 12.36
N LEU A 13 -1.77 -3.54 11.25
CA LEU A 13 -2.95 -2.86 10.71
C LEU A 13 -4.05 -2.53 11.74
N PRO A 14 -4.44 -3.44 12.66
CA PRO A 14 -5.44 -3.13 13.68
C PRO A 14 -5.08 -1.94 14.58
N SER A 15 -3.79 -1.71 14.85
CA SER A 15 -3.32 -0.59 15.68
C SER A 15 -3.44 0.77 14.99
N LEU A 16 -3.64 0.78 13.67
CA LEU A 16 -3.77 2.00 12.86
C LEU A 16 -5.23 2.41 12.67
N ILE A 17 -6.19 1.61 13.15
CA ILE A 17 -7.61 1.96 13.11
C ILE A 17 -7.83 3.25 13.92
N GLY A 18 -8.43 4.24 13.27
CA GLY A 18 -8.71 5.55 13.87
C GLY A 18 -7.60 6.58 13.70
N VAL A 19 -6.45 6.22 13.12
CA VAL A 19 -5.45 7.21 12.68
C VAL A 19 -6.08 8.09 11.60
N PRO A 20 -6.02 9.43 11.72
CA PRO A 20 -6.68 10.31 10.76
C PRO A 20 -6.05 10.20 9.38
N TYR A 21 -6.88 10.33 8.33
CA TYR A 21 -6.36 10.47 6.98
C TYR A 21 -5.66 11.83 6.83
N LYS A 22 -4.44 11.83 6.30
CA LYS A 22 -3.69 13.06 6.00
C LYS A 22 -2.86 12.88 4.73
N LEU A 23 -3.14 13.68 3.70
CA LEU A 23 -2.37 13.71 2.46
C LEU A 23 -0.88 13.97 2.74
N GLY A 24 0.00 13.13 2.19
CA GLY A 24 1.44 13.09 2.46
C GLY A 24 1.80 12.54 3.85
N GLY A 25 0.85 11.91 4.54
CA GLY A 25 1.03 11.37 5.89
C GLY A 25 1.45 9.90 5.84
N ASN A 26 2.46 9.52 6.61
CA ASN A 26 2.96 8.15 6.72
C ASN A 26 3.35 7.78 8.16
N SER A 27 2.62 8.32 9.15
CA SER A 27 2.88 8.12 10.59
C SER A 27 1.59 8.04 11.39
N THR A 28 1.63 7.61 12.64
CA THR A 28 0.44 7.53 13.51
C THR A 28 -0.24 8.89 13.81
N ASN A 29 0.35 10.02 13.41
CA ASN A 29 -0.28 11.34 13.46
C ASN A 29 -1.12 11.67 12.21
N GLY A 30 -1.07 10.83 11.19
CA GLY A 30 -1.80 10.99 9.94
C GLY A 30 -1.20 10.11 8.84
N ILE A 31 -2.06 9.34 8.18
CA ILE A 31 -1.70 8.37 7.13
C ILE A 31 -2.56 8.61 5.89
N ASP A 32 -1.98 8.64 4.70
CA ASP A 32 -2.74 8.51 3.45
C ASP A 32 -2.60 7.10 2.83
N CYS A 33 -3.13 6.93 1.63
CA CYS A 33 -3.19 5.61 0.99
C CYS A 33 -1.81 4.99 0.73
N SER A 34 -0.88 5.71 0.08
CA SER A 34 0.48 5.22 -0.13
C SER A 34 1.32 5.28 1.15
N GLY A 35 1.04 6.25 2.01
CA GLY A 35 1.65 6.41 3.32
C GLY A 35 1.37 5.24 4.27
N LEU A 36 0.23 4.56 4.14
CA LEU A 36 -0.03 3.31 4.88
C LEU A 36 0.96 2.22 4.46
N ILE A 37 1.17 2.06 3.15
CA ILE A 37 2.12 1.09 2.60
C ILE A 37 3.52 1.41 3.09
N ILE A 38 3.93 2.68 2.97
CA ILE A 38 5.23 3.18 3.43
C ILE A 38 5.42 2.92 4.92
N TYR A 39 4.42 3.24 5.75
CA TYR A 39 4.48 3.02 7.19
C TYR A 39 4.72 1.55 7.54
N LEU A 40 4.00 0.63 6.89
CA LEU A 40 4.12 -0.81 7.15
C LEU A 40 5.49 -1.36 6.71
N TYR A 41 5.97 -0.95 5.53
CA TYR A 41 7.32 -1.30 5.08
C TYR A 41 8.42 -0.73 5.99
N ASN A 42 8.23 0.48 6.52
CA ASN A 42 9.14 1.04 7.53
C ASN A 42 9.18 0.17 8.80
N GLN A 43 8.06 -0.41 9.24
CA GLN A 43 8.04 -1.35 10.39
C GLN A 43 8.85 -2.63 10.12
N LEU A 44 9.00 -3.01 8.86
CA LEU A 44 9.84 -4.12 8.42
C LEU A 44 11.31 -3.73 8.18
N GLY A 45 11.66 -2.45 8.36
CA GLY A 45 13.02 -1.94 8.13
C GLY A 45 13.30 -1.49 6.68
N TYR A 46 12.28 -1.43 5.82
CA TYR A 46 12.40 -0.92 4.45
C TYR A 46 12.05 0.56 4.39
N GLU A 47 13.08 1.42 4.35
CA GLU A 47 12.89 2.88 4.35
C GLU A 47 12.85 3.54 2.96
N TRP A 48 13.19 2.80 1.91
CA TRP A 48 13.47 3.38 0.59
C TRP A 48 12.66 2.70 -0.51
N PHE A 49 12.04 3.52 -1.34
CA PHE A 49 11.22 3.14 -2.48
C PHE A 49 11.82 3.69 -3.76
N LEU A 50 11.75 2.91 -4.84
CA LEU A 50 12.18 3.32 -6.16
C LEU A 50 11.23 4.39 -6.73
N TYR A 51 11.82 5.39 -7.37
CA TYR A 51 11.11 6.34 -8.22
C TYR A 51 12.01 6.64 -9.42
N GLY A 52 11.81 5.88 -10.51
CA GLY A 52 12.78 5.84 -11.60
C GLY A 52 14.13 5.31 -11.09
N ASP A 53 15.18 6.08 -11.32
CA ASP A 53 16.56 5.72 -10.95
C ASP A 53 16.98 6.27 -9.58
N VAL A 54 16.06 6.83 -8.80
CA VAL A 54 16.35 7.39 -7.47
C VAL A 54 15.53 6.71 -6.37
N LEU A 55 16.02 6.81 -5.13
CA LEU A 55 15.32 6.33 -3.95
C LEU A 55 14.67 7.48 -3.17
N LYS A 56 13.45 7.25 -2.69
CA LYS A 56 12.68 8.20 -1.90
C LYS A 56 12.13 7.51 -0.64
N LYS A 57 11.94 8.29 0.43
CA LYS A 57 11.29 7.84 1.67
C LYS A 57 9.76 7.91 1.61
N ASP A 58 9.24 8.62 0.61
CA ASP A 58 7.82 8.84 0.38
C ASP A 58 7.54 8.86 -1.12
N VAL A 59 6.46 8.21 -1.53
CA VAL A 59 6.08 7.96 -2.93
C VAL A 59 4.56 7.88 -3.05
N SER A 60 4.01 8.28 -4.20
CA SER A 60 2.56 8.20 -4.48
C SER A 60 2.12 6.78 -4.82
N ALA A 61 0.80 6.55 -4.86
CA ALA A 61 0.22 5.29 -5.32
C ALA A 61 0.66 4.92 -6.75
N GLN A 62 0.69 5.89 -7.67
CA GLN A 62 1.23 5.70 -9.02
C GLN A 62 2.69 5.21 -9.01
N VAL A 63 3.57 5.83 -8.21
CA VAL A 63 4.98 5.43 -8.12
C VAL A 63 5.15 4.05 -7.49
N LEU A 64 4.29 3.69 -6.52
CA LEU A 64 4.26 2.32 -5.98
C LEU A 64 3.93 1.30 -7.07
N LEU A 65 2.93 1.58 -7.92
CA LEU A 65 2.57 0.71 -9.03
C LEU A 65 3.71 0.61 -10.05
N ASP A 66 4.25 1.74 -10.50
CA ASP A 66 5.20 1.80 -11.62
C ASP A 66 6.56 1.18 -11.30
N TYR A 67 7.04 1.33 -10.05
CA TYR A 67 8.42 1.03 -9.70
C TYR A 67 8.61 0.04 -8.56
N ASN A 68 7.58 -0.18 -7.72
CA ASN A 68 7.72 -0.95 -6.48
C ASN A 68 6.78 -2.15 -6.40
N SER A 69 6.09 -2.46 -7.49
CA SER A 69 5.09 -3.53 -7.56
C SER A 69 5.39 -4.52 -8.67
N VAL A 70 4.91 -5.75 -8.50
CA VAL A 70 4.91 -6.78 -9.54
C VAL A 70 3.45 -7.11 -9.86
N GLN A 71 3.08 -7.03 -11.14
CA GLN A 71 1.71 -7.24 -11.58
C GLN A 71 1.24 -8.68 -11.33
N THR A 72 -0.01 -8.82 -10.88
CA THR A 72 -0.73 -10.10 -10.75
C THR A 72 -2.11 -10.00 -11.42
N THR A 73 -2.90 -11.08 -11.40
CA THR A 73 -4.28 -11.11 -11.89
C THR A 73 -5.26 -11.29 -10.73
N PHE A 74 -6.53 -10.93 -10.93
CA PHE A 74 -7.56 -11.05 -9.89
C PHE A 74 -7.74 -12.49 -9.38
N GLU A 75 -7.61 -13.48 -10.26
CA GLU A 75 -7.73 -14.91 -9.89
C GLU A 75 -6.56 -15.40 -9.03
N LYS A 76 -5.45 -14.65 -9.02
CA LYS A 76 -4.23 -14.95 -8.25
C LYS A 76 -4.07 -14.05 -7.04
N LEU A 77 -5.03 -13.18 -6.77
CA LEU A 77 -4.98 -12.22 -5.68
C LEU A 77 -4.86 -12.95 -4.34
N LYS A 78 -3.89 -12.52 -3.53
CA LYS A 78 -3.63 -13.09 -2.21
C LYS A 78 -3.63 -11.99 -1.17
N LYS A 79 -4.07 -12.33 0.04
CA LYS A 79 -3.99 -11.47 1.22
C LYS A 79 -2.63 -10.74 1.27
N GLY A 80 -2.67 -9.43 1.45
CA GLY A 80 -1.53 -8.51 1.45
C GLY A 80 -1.05 -8.05 0.08
N ASP A 81 -1.67 -8.47 -1.03
CA ASP A 81 -1.44 -7.85 -2.33
C ASP A 81 -2.08 -6.44 -2.38
N PHE A 82 -1.55 -5.57 -3.23
CA PHE A 82 -2.07 -4.21 -3.40
C PHE A 82 -3.02 -4.11 -4.58
N ILE A 83 -4.10 -3.37 -4.40
CA ILE A 83 -5.04 -3.02 -5.47
C ILE A 83 -4.96 -1.51 -5.66
N PHE A 84 -4.72 -1.10 -6.90
CA PHE A 84 -4.54 0.28 -7.30
C PHE A 84 -5.77 0.78 -8.05
N PHE A 85 -6.19 2.00 -7.79
CA PHE A 85 -7.38 2.60 -8.40
C PHE A 85 -7.07 3.95 -9.04
N ASP A 86 -7.70 4.18 -10.19
CA ASP A 86 -7.90 5.48 -10.82
C ASP A 86 -9.39 5.86 -10.61
N PRO A 87 -9.72 6.46 -9.45
CA PRO A 87 -11.11 6.76 -9.09
C PRO A 87 -11.74 7.83 -10.00
N ASP A 88 -10.91 8.73 -10.54
CA ASP A 88 -11.36 9.84 -11.39
C ASP A 88 -11.37 9.46 -12.88
N ASN A 89 -10.92 8.25 -13.22
CA ASN A 89 -10.82 7.70 -14.58
C ASN A 89 -10.04 8.63 -15.53
N ASN A 90 -8.95 9.20 -15.05
CA ASN A 90 -8.13 10.19 -15.75
C ASN A 90 -6.83 9.59 -16.34
N GLY A 91 -6.57 8.31 -16.11
CA GLY A 91 -5.37 7.57 -16.52
C GLY A 91 -4.26 7.54 -15.47
N SER A 92 -4.46 8.13 -14.28
CA SER A 92 -3.52 8.17 -13.16
C SER A 92 -4.06 7.39 -11.96
N ILE A 93 -3.17 6.66 -11.30
CA ILE A 93 -3.48 5.95 -10.07
C ILE A 93 -3.35 6.91 -8.88
N ASP A 94 -4.48 7.15 -8.22
CA ASP A 94 -4.59 8.07 -7.09
C ASP A 94 -4.85 7.36 -5.76
N HIS A 95 -5.18 6.06 -5.79
CA HIS A 95 -5.48 5.30 -4.58
C HIS A 95 -4.89 3.89 -4.59
N VAL A 96 -4.60 3.39 -3.40
CA VAL A 96 -4.11 2.03 -3.16
C VAL A 96 -4.71 1.47 -1.89
N VAL A 97 -5.07 0.19 -1.91
CA VAL A 97 -5.54 -0.57 -0.75
C VAL A 97 -4.77 -1.88 -0.61
N ILE A 98 -4.79 -2.45 0.60
CA ILE A 98 -4.23 -3.78 0.87
C ILE A 98 -5.37 -4.78 0.86
N PHE A 99 -5.29 -5.78 0.00
CA PHE A 99 -6.30 -6.83 -0.09
C PHE A 99 -6.24 -7.75 1.13
N ASP A 100 -7.38 -7.99 1.78
CA ASP A 100 -7.49 -8.97 2.89
C ASP A 100 -8.13 -10.27 2.41
N TYR A 101 -9.42 -10.25 2.07
CA TYR A 101 -10.18 -11.37 1.53
C TYR A 101 -11.42 -10.88 0.78
N ILE A 102 -11.99 -11.72 -0.07
CA ILE A 102 -13.30 -11.48 -0.70
C ILE A 102 -14.39 -12.06 0.21
N LYS A 103 -15.43 -11.27 0.49
CA LYS A 103 -16.63 -11.74 1.19
C LYS A 103 -17.86 -11.54 0.31
N ASP A 104 -18.60 -12.62 0.06
CA ASP A 104 -19.85 -12.58 -0.72
C ASP A 104 -19.72 -11.97 -2.13
N GLY A 105 -18.51 -12.01 -2.71
CA GLY A 105 -18.21 -11.42 -4.02
C GLY A 105 -17.80 -9.94 -3.98
N GLU A 106 -17.72 -9.34 -2.79
CA GLU A 106 -17.20 -8.00 -2.55
C GLU A 106 -15.75 -8.07 -2.04
N ILE A 107 -14.93 -7.14 -2.53
CA ILE A 107 -13.51 -6.96 -2.17
C ILE A 107 -13.41 -5.99 -1.00
#